data_AF-A0A2M8BTV4-F1
#
_entry.id   AF-A0A2M8BTV4-F1
#
_cell.length_a   1.000
_cell.length_b   1.000
_cell.length_c   1.000
_cell.angle_alpha   90.00
_cell.angle_beta   90.00
_cell.angle_gamma   90.00
#
_symmetry.space_group_name_H-M   'P 1'
#
loop_
_entity.id
_entity.type
_entity.pdbx_description
1 polymer ?
#
loop_
_entity_poly.entity_id
_entity_poly.type
_entity_poly.pdbx_seq_one_letter_code
_entity_poly.pdbx_strand_id
1 'polypeptide(L)'
;MATEDIEIRDLSEKILLEFEAYDRPHKVWSKEFYSSVIVIAFLVSIIFYFIEGVMLVVVIWALVFMLWAMAKSKPSMITSTLTSWGLKSFDKTYRYEEMTSFWFETKWSTRLLRINLVAVPWHLVVVIDPKIEEELKNLMLERVIFQEPPVTWVDRALKWVGEKMPLE
;
A
#
# COMPACT_ATOMS: atom_id res chain seq x y z
N MET A 1 -54.85 19.50 16.97
CA MET A 1 -53.88 18.48 17.44
C MET A 1 -53.29 17.89 16.17
N ALA A 2 -52.23 18.50 15.65
CA ALA A 2 -51.54 17.98 14.48
C ALA A 2 -50.56 16.94 15.00
N THR A 3 -50.74 15.68 14.60
CA THR A 3 -49.76 14.63 14.83
C THR A 3 -48.59 14.94 13.91
N GLU A 4 -47.52 15.53 14.46
CA GLU A 4 -46.23 15.56 13.78
C GLU A 4 -45.73 14.12 13.72
N ASP A 5 -45.77 13.54 12.53
CA ASP A 5 -45.10 12.28 12.23
C ASP A 5 -43.59 12.51 12.41
N ILE A 6 -43.07 12.16 13.59
CA ILE A 6 -41.64 12.19 13.86
C ILE A 6 -41.01 11.08 13.04
N GLU A 7 -40.52 11.42 11.85
CA GLU A 7 -39.72 10.53 11.02
C GLU A 7 -38.42 10.22 11.79
N ILE A 8 -38.40 9.05 12.47
CA ILE A 8 -37.20 8.57 13.15
C ILE A 8 -36.18 8.25 12.06
N ARG A 9 -35.27 9.19 11.80
CA ARG A 9 -34.14 8.97 10.92
C ARG A 9 -33.30 7.85 11.52
N ASP A 10 -33.30 6.71 10.84
CA ASP A 10 -32.45 5.58 11.17
C ASP A 10 -30.97 5.99 10.98
N LEU A 11 -30.34 6.39 12.09
CA LEU A 11 -28.93 6.79 12.15
C LEU A 11 -27.99 5.57 12.25
N SER A 12 -28.49 4.34 12.11
CA SER A 12 -27.67 3.14 12.21
C SER A 12 -26.59 3.08 11.11
N GLU A 13 -25.44 2.52 11.48
CA GLU A 13 -24.34 2.29 10.55
C GLU A 13 -24.78 1.24 9.52
N LYS A 14 -24.83 1.62 8.24
CA LYS A 14 -25.13 0.71 7.13
C LYS A 14 -23.84 0.33 6.43
N ILE A 15 -23.62 -0.96 6.26
CA ILE A 15 -22.50 -1.48 5.46
C ILE A 15 -22.86 -1.25 4.00
N LEU A 16 -22.03 -0.45 3.31
CA LEU A 16 -22.21 -0.14 1.89
C LEU A 16 -21.46 -1.14 1.03
N LEU A 17 -20.23 -1.47 1.42
CA LEU A 17 -19.34 -2.33 0.65
C LEU A 17 -18.32 -3.01 1.57
N GLU A 18 -18.09 -4.30 1.39
CA GLU A 18 -17.07 -5.05 2.11
C GLU A 18 -16.11 -5.68 1.10
N PHE A 19 -14.82 -5.48 1.29
CA PHE A 19 -13.80 -6.01 0.40
C PHE A 19 -12.57 -6.49 1.17
N GLU A 20 -11.99 -7.59 0.70
CA GLU A 20 -10.74 -8.12 1.22
C GLU A 20 -9.57 -7.63 0.39
N ALA A 21 -8.55 -7.10 1.05
CA ALA A 21 -7.33 -6.66 0.40
C ALA A 21 -6.09 -6.92 1.25
N TYR A 22 -4.92 -6.83 0.64
CA TYR A 22 -3.67 -6.94 1.40
C TYR A 22 -3.51 -5.74 2.33
N ASP A 23 -3.02 -5.99 3.54
CA ASP A 23 -2.71 -4.97 4.55
C ASP A 23 -1.77 -3.87 4.01
N ARG A 24 -0.79 -4.28 3.21
CA ARG A 24 0.21 -3.39 2.63
C ARG A 24 0.44 -3.69 1.16
N PRO A 25 0.82 -2.68 0.35
CA PRO A 25 1.28 -2.91 -1.01
C PRO A 25 2.49 -3.86 -0.98
N HIS A 26 2.41 -4.96 -1.71
CA HIS A 26 3.42 -6.00 -1.67
C HIS A 26 4.16 -6.09 -3.01
N LYS A 27 5.41 -5.64 -3.03
CA LYS A 27 6.30 -5.87 -4.16
C LYS A 27 6.78 -7.33 -4.13
N VAL A 28 6.26 -8.15 -5.04
CA VAL A 28 6.79 -9.50 -5.25
C VAL A 28 8.05 -9.36 -6.10
N TRP A 29 9.22 -9.58 -5.50
CA TRP A 29 10.48 -9.62 -6.22
C TRP A 29 10.52 -10.82 -7.18
N SER A 30 10.98 -10.61 -8.41
CA SER A 30 11.08 -11.66 -9.43
C SER A 30 12.14 -12.70 -9.04
N LYS A 31 12.00 -13.94 -9.54
CA LYS A 31 13.02 -14.99 -9.36
C LYS A 31 14.37 -14.58 -9.95
N GLU A 32 14.35 -13.80 -11.02
CA GLU A 32 15.53 -13.27 -11.72
C GLU A 32 16.32 -12.30 -10.85
N PHE A 33 15.63 -11.48 -10.04
CA PHE A 33 16.28 -10.61 -9.06
C PHE A 33 17.05 -11.43 -8.00
N TYR A 34 16.41 -12.44 -7.40
CA TYR A 34 17.11 -13.30 -6.43
C TYR A 34 18.28 -14.05 -7.04
N SER A 35 18.11 -14.55 -8.28
CA SER A 35 19.19 -15.22 -9.00
C SER A 35 20.39 -14.29 -9.18
N SER A 36 20.16 -13.06 -9.64
CA SER A 36 21.22 -12.05 -9.82
C SER A 36 21.92 -11.71 -8.51
N VAL A 37 21.16 -11.49 -7.43
CA VAL A 37 21.72 -11.20 -6.10
C VAL A 37 22.57 -12.36 -5.59
N ILE A 38 22.11 -13.61 -5.74
CA ILE A 38 22.85 -14.81 -5.31
C ILE A 38 24.12 -14.98 -6.13
N VAL A 39 24.08 -14.77 -7.45
CA VAL A 39 25.26 -14.85 -8.33
C VAL A 39 26.28 -13.79 -7.95
N ILE A 40 25.86 -12.53 -7.76
CA ILE A 40 26.75 -11.44 -7.32
C ILE A 40 27.35 -11.76 -5.95
N ALA A 41 26.54 -12.17 -4.98
CA ALA A 41 27.02 -12.52 -3.66
C ALA A 41 28.01 -13.69 -3.69
N PHE A 42 27.79 -14.68 -4.56
CA PHE A 42 28.71 -15.79 -4.77
C PHE A 42 30.04 -15.35 -5.37
N LEU A 43 30.04 -14.52 -6.42
CA LEU A 43 31.26 -13.98 -7.02
C LEU A 43 32.06 -13.13 -6.01
N VAL A 44 31.37 -12.24 -5.28
CA VAL A 44 31.97 -11.40 -4.24
C VAL A 44 32.54 -12.26 -3.11
N SER A 45 31.85 -13.34 -2.72
CA SER A 45 32.36 -14.31 -1.74
C SER A 45 33.66 -14.98 -2.19
N ILE A 46 33.76 -15.38 -3.47
CA ILE A 46 35.00 -15.97 -4.01
C ILE A 46 36.14 -14.96 -3.92
N ILE A 47 35.90 -13.70 -4.31
CA ILE A 47 36.93 -12.65 -4.25
C ILE A 47 37.40 -12.44 -2.81
N PHE A 48 36.49 -12.28 -1.85
CA PHE A 48 36.85 -12.06 -0.46
C PHE A 48 37.50 -13.27 0.22
N TYR A 49 37.14 -14.48 -0.20
CA TYR A 49 37.82 -15.70 0.27
C TYR A 49 39.32 -15.65 -0.01
N PHE A 50 39.73 -15.14 -1.17
CA PHE A 50 41.16 -14.99 -1.51
C PHE A 50 41.86 -13.81 -0.82
N ILE A 51 41.12 -12.75 -0.46
CA ILE A 51 41.70 -11.54 0.14
C ILE A 51 41.92 -11.70 1.65
N GLU A 52 40.87 -12.05 2.39
CA GLU A 52 40.85 -12.01 3.87
C GLU A 52 40.48 -13.37 4.50
N GLY A 53 40.05 -14.34 3.69
CA GLY A 53 39.67 -15.68 4.13
C GLY A 53 38.17 -15.85 4.40
N VAL A 54 37.81 -16.88 5.16
CA VAL A 54 36.42 -17.36 5.32
C VAL A 54 35.53 -16.39 6.10
N MET A 55 36.08 -15.55 6.97
CA MET A 55 35.29 -14.70 7.87
C MET A 55 34.41 -13.69 7.11
N LEU A 56 34.94 -13.01 6.09
CA LEU A 56 34.15 -12.09 5.26
C LEU A 56 33.04 -12.79 4.46
N VAL A 57 33.32 -14.01 3.99
CA VAL A 57 32.34 -14.82 3.26
C VAL A 57 31.10 -15.07 4.11
N VAL A 58 31.29 -15.41 5.39
CA VAL A 58 30.18 -15.63 6.33
C VAL A 58 29.34 -14.37 6.51
N VAL A 59 29.95 -13.19 6.60
CA VAL A 59 29.22 -11.91 6.74
C VAL A 59 28.36 -11.63 5.52
N ILE A 60 28.87 -11.86 4.31
CA ILE A 60 28.12 -11.69 3.07
C ILE A 60 26.90 -12.61 3.05
N TRP A 61 27.09 -13.88 3.41
CA TRP A 61 25.99 -14.83 3.46
C TRP A 61 24.96 -14.52 4.55
N ALA A 62 25.37 -13.92 5.67
CA ALA A 62 24.43 -13.42 6.67
C ALA A 62 23.55 -12.27 6.12
N LEU A 63 24.12 -11.35 5.33
CA LEU A 63 23.36 -10.28 4.67
C LEU A 63 22.41 -10.83 3.61
N VAL A 64 22.87 -11.77 2.78
CA VAL A 64 22.02 -12.45 1.78
C VAL A 64 20.85 -13.16 2.47
N PHE A 65 21.13 -13.87 3.56
CA PHE A 65 20.13 -14.55 4.35
C PHE A 65 19.10 -13.57 4.94
N MET A 66 19.56 -12.44 5.48
CA MET A 66 18.69 -11.37 5.99
C MET A 66 17.75 -10.84 4.90
N LEU A 67 18.29 -10.52 3.72
CA LEU A 67 17.49 -10.05 2.59
C LEU A 67 16.45 -11.08 2.16
N TRP A 68 16.84 -12.36 2.10
CA TRP A 68 15.93 -13.46 1.79
C TRP A 68 14.82 -13.63 2.84
N ALA A 69 15.14 -13.50 4.13
CA ALA A 69 14.16 -13.61 5.20
C ALA A 69 13.13 -12.47 5.14
N MET A 70 13.58 -11.23 4.91
CA MET A 70 12.70 -10.06 4.73
C MET A 70 11.76 -10.26 3.54
N ALA A 71 12.32 -10.72 2.43
CA ALA A 71 11.60 -11.04 1.20
C ALA A 71 10.49 -12.09 1.36
N LYS A 72 10.68 -13.08 2.25
CA LYS A 72 9.73 -14.17 2.44
C LYS A 72 8.49 -13.75 3.24
N SER A 73 8.52 -12.60 3.92
CA SER A 73 7.43 -12.11 4.79
C SER A 73 6.20 -11.65 3.98
N LYS A 74 5.29 -12.58 3.69
CA LYS A 74 4.03 -12.27 3.00
C LYS A 74 3.14 -11.36 3.86
N PRO A 75 2.41 -10.41 3.26
CA PRO A 75 1.40 -9.62 3.97
C PRO A 75 0.19 -10.48 4.34
N SER A 76 -0.46 -10.16 5.45
CA SER A 76 -1.79 -10.67 5.79
C SER A 76 -2.87 -10.03 4.90
N MET A 77 -3.95 -10.78 4.68
CA MET A 77 -5.19 -10.26 4.11
C MET A 77 -6.01 -9.60 5.23
N ILE A 78 -6.58 -8.43 4.94
CA ILE A 78 -7.48 -7.70 5.84
C ILE A 78 -8.82 -7.46 5.16
N THR A 79 -9.90 -7.57 5.91
CA THR A 79 -11.23 -7.12 5.50
C THR A 79 -11.34 -5.63 5.78
N SER A 80 -11.65 -4.85 4.75
CA SER A 80 -11.98 -3.42 4.86
C SER A 80 -13.44 -3.22 4.50
N THR A 81 -14.15 -2.45 5.30
CA THR A 81 -15.59 -2.23 5.14
C THR A 81 -15.85 -0.75 4.98
N LEU A 82 -16.45 -0.37 3.86
CA LEU A 82 -17.03 0.95 3.66
C LEU A 82 -18.43 0.98 4.26
N THR A 83 -18.64 1.91 5.18
CA THR A 83 -19.89 2.08 5.90
C THR A 83 -20.47 3.46 5.66
N SER A 84 -21.71 3.67 6.06
CA SER A 84 -22.36 4.98 5.99
C SER A 84 -21.66 6.06 6.82
N TRP A 85 -20.80 5.71 7.77
CA TRP A 85 -20.06 6.66 8.60
C TRP A 85 -18.62 6.90 8.14
N GLY A 86 -18.03 5.94 7.43
CA GLY A 86 -16.67 6.07 6.95
C GLY A 86 -16.05 4.75 6.50
N LEU A 87 -14.73 4.74 6.41
CA LEU A 87 -13.96 3.56 6.05
C LEU A 87 -13.45 2.88 7.32
N LYS A 88 -13.91 1.65 7.55
CA LYS A 88 -13.42 0.79 8.61
C LYS A 88 -12.30 -0.08 8.06
N SER A 89 -11.11 0.10 8.62
CA SER A 89 -9.94 -0.70 8.27
C SER A 89 -9.19 -1.06 9.55
N PHE A 90 -8.80 -2.33 9.67
CA PHE A 90 -8.30 -2.90 10.92
C PHE A 90 -9.31 -2.73 12.08
N ASP A 91 -8.91 -2.01 13.12
CA ASP A 91 -9.65 -1.78 14.37
C ASP A 91 -10.06 -0.31 14.53
N LYS A 92 -9.90 0.49 13.46
CA LYS A 92 -10.27 1.90 13.45
C LYS A 92 -11.28 2.21 12.36
N THR A 93 -12.25 3.04 12.72
CA THR A 93 -13.19 3.63 11.79
C THR A 93 -12.71 5.04 11.48
N TYR A 94 -12.26 5.26 10.24
CA TYR A 94 -11.93 6.59 9.73
C TYR A 94 -13.19 7.22 9.21
N ARG A 95 -13.63 8.33 9.82
CA ARG A 95 -14.88 8.96 9.42
C ARG A 95 -14.70 9.85 8.20
N TYR A 96 -15.77 10.06 7.43
CA TYR A 96 -15.72 10.94 6.26
C TYR A 96 -15.30 12.37 6.60
N GLU A 97 -15.65 12.88 7.79
CA GLU A 97 -15.25 14.24 8.21
C GLU A 97 -13.75 14.38 8.43
N GLU A 98 -13.03 13.27 8.62
CA GLU A 98 -11.58 13.25 8.76
C GLU A 98 -10.87 13.15 7.41
N MET A 99 -11.59 12.80 6.33
CA MET A 99 -11.05 12.61 4.99
C MET A 99 -11.09 13.93 4.20
N THR A 100 -9.93 14.43 3.80
CA THR A 100 -9.85 15.68 3.02
C THR A 100 -9.95 15.43 1.52
N SER A 101 -9.19 14.46 1.02
CA SER A 101 -9.21 14.07 -0.38
C SER A 101 -8.81 12.62 -0.59
N PHE A 102 -9.20 12.07 -1.73
CA PHE A 102 -8.78 10.74 -2.14
C PHE A 102 -8.34 10.69 -3.61
N TRP A 103 -7.50 9.72 -3.93
CA TRP A 103 -7.08 9.39 -5.30
C TRP A 103 -6.68 7.93 -5.42
N PHE A 104 -6.60 7.46 -6.67
CA PHE A 104 -6.14 6.12 -6.98
C PHE A 104 -4.74 6.15 -7.58
N GLU A 105 -3.87 5.24 -7.13
CA GLU A 105 -2.52 5.08 -7.63
C GLU A 105 -2.25 3.61 -7.94
N THR A 106 -1.50 3.31 -9.00
CA THR A 106 -1.02 1.94 -9.25
C THR A 106 0.46 1.87 -8.90
N LYS A 107 0.82 0.97 -7.98
CA LYS A 107 2.21 0.73 -7.58
C LYS A 107 2.51 -0.76 -7.53
N TRP A 108 3.58 -1.19 -8.20
CA TRP A 108 4.01 -2.60 -8.27
C TRP A 108 2.85 -3.56 -8.61
N SER A 109 2.16 -3.28 -9.72
CA SER A 109 0.98 -4.00 -10.23
C SER A 109 -0.20 -4.15 -9.25
N THR A 110 -0.19 -3.40 -8.14
CA THR A 110 -1.27 -3.35 -7.16
C THR A 110 -1.97 -2.00 -7.25
N ARG A 111 -3.30 -2.00 -7.20
CA ARG A 111 -4.12 -0.78 -7.17
C ARG A 111 -4.30 -0.30 -5.74
N LEU A 112 -4.05 0.97 -5.51
CA LEU A 112 -4.06 1.61 -4.19
C LEU A 112 -5.09 2.74 -4.19
N LEU A 113 -5.94 2.74 -3.16
CA LEU A 113 -6.73 3.90 -2.76
C LEU A 113 -5.93 4.66 -1.70
N ARG A 114 -5.64 5.93 -1.98
CA ARG A 114 -5.02 6.82 -1.01
C ARG A 114 -6.02 7.86 -0.55
N ILE A 115 -6.06 8.08 0.75
CA ILE A 115 -6.95 9.03 1.40
C ILE A 115 -6.09 9.94 2.29
N ASN A 116 -6.20 11.24 2.08
CA ASN A 116 -5.63 12.23 2.98
C ASN A 116 -6.55 12.42 4.19
N LEU A 117 -5.96 12.39 5.37
CA LEU A 117 -6.64 12.57 6.64
C LEU A 117 -6.21 13.90 7.28
N VAL A 118 -7.13 14.56 7.98
CA VAL A 118 -6.82 15.73 8.82
C VAL A 118 -6.01 15.31 10.05
N ALA A 119 -6.27 14.11 10.58
CA ALA A 119 -5.64 13.56 11.77
C ALA A 119 -4.56 12.52 11.44
N VAL A 120 -3.70 12.22 12.42
CA VAL A 120 -2.66 11.19 12.33
C VAL A 120 -3.29 9.85 11.95
N PRO A 121 -2.82 9.16 10.88
CA PRO A 121 -1.49 9.25 10.24
C PRO A 121 -1.35 10.16 9.02
N TRP A 122 -2.26 11.12 8.77
CA TRP A 122 -2.32 12.04 7.62
C TRP A 122 -2.54 11.41 6.24
N HIS A 123 -2.09 10.17 6.05
CA HIS A 123 -2.32 9.39 4.84
C HIS A 123 -2.76 7.98 5.20
N LEU A 124 -3.89 7.57 4.65
CA LEU A 124 -4.35 6.19 4.68
C LEU A 124 -4.16 5.59 3.28
N VAL A 125 -3.53 4.42 3.23
CA VAL A 125 -3.32 3.68 1.97
C VAL A 125 -4.02 2.34 2.13
N VAL A 126 -4.97 2.08 1.23
CA VAL A 126 -5.75 0.84 1.22
C VAL A 126 -5.52 0.17 -0.14
N VAL A 127 -5.13 -1.09 -0.11
CA VAL A 127 -5.06 -1.90 -1.33
C VAL A 127 -6.49 -2.20 -1.78
N ILE A 128 -6.77 -2.13 -3.08
CA ILE A 128 -8.09 -2.43 -3.62
C ILE A 128 -7.99 -3.38 -4.82
N ASP A 129 -9.03 -4.20 -5.02
CA ASP A 129 -9.19 -4.94 -6.27
C ASP A 129 -9.68 -3.98 -7.37
N PRO A 130 -9.04 -3.97 -8.56
CA PRO A 130 -9.48 -3.15 -9.70
C PRO A 130 -10.96 -3.29 -10.06
N LYS A 131 -11.59 -4.44 -9.78
CA LYS A 131 -13.02 -4.66 -10.08
C LYS A 131 -13.95 -3.79 -9.26
N ILE A 132 -13.53 -3.41 -8.06
CA ILE A 132 -14.34 -2.67 -7.08
C ILE A 132 -14.11 -1.15 -7.20
N GLU A 133 -13.08 -0.75 -7.96
CA GLU A 133 -12.65 0.65 -8.08
C GLU A 133 -13.78 1.59 -8.53
N GLU A 134 -14.56 1.23 -9.54
CA GLU A 134 -15.61 2.12 -10.06
C GLU A 134 -16.75 2.31 -9.05
N GLU A 135 -17.17 1.23 -8.40
CA GLU A 135 -18.20 1.28 -7.36
C GLU A 135 -17.73 2.10 -6.15
N LEU A 136 -16.49 1.84 -5.70
CA LEU A 136 -15.87 2.57 -4.60
C LEU A 136 -15.69 4.05 -4.91
N LYS A 137 -15.29 4.38 -6.14
CA LYS A 137 -15.17 5.77 -6.61
C LYS A 137 -16.50 6.49 -6.56
N ASN A 138 -17.58 5.87 -7.04
CA ASN A 138 -18.91 6.49 -7.02
C ASN A 138 -19.39 6.75 -5.58
N LEU A 139 -19.24 5.76 -4.69
CA LEU A 139 -19.61 5.90 -3.28
C LEU A 139 -18.78 6.95 -2.53
N MET A 140 -17.49 7.09 -2.86
CA MET A 140 -16.61 8.08 -2.24
C MET A 140 -16.81 9.50 -2.79
N LEU A 141 -17.10 9.65 -4.09
CA LEU A 141 -17.35 10.96 -4.71
C LEU A 141 -18.56 11.69 -4.12
N GLU A 142 -19.54 10.96 -3.61
CA GLU A 142 -20.70 11.54 -2.91
C GLU A 142 -20.32 12.25 -1.60
N ARG A 143 -19.16 11.92 -1.02
CA ARG A 143 -18.83 12.25 0.38
C ARG A 143 -17.46 12.90 0.57
N VAL A 144 -16.52 12.66 -0.34
CA VAL A 144 -15.12 13.11 -0.27
C VAL A 144 -14.68 13.69 -1.61
N ILE A 145 -13.78 14.66 -1.58
CA ILE A 145 -13.25 15.32 -2.79
C ILE A 145 -12.20 14.40 -3.46
N PHE A 146 -12.34 14.17 -4.76
CA PHE A 146 -11.31 13.51 -5.56
C PHE A 146 -10.23 14.53 -5.95
N GLN A 147 -8.99 14.34 -5.48
CA GLN A 147 -7.88 15.23 -5.79
C GLN A 147 -6.56 14.44 -5.85
N GLU A 148 -5.96 14.39 -7.04
CA GLU A 148 -4.61 13.85 -7.22
C GLU A 148 -3.55 14.84 -6.69
N PRO A 149 -2.51 14.37 -5.98
CA PRO A 149 -1.46 15.23 -5.47
C PRO A 149 -0.69 15.86 -6.64
N PRO A 150 -0.32 17.16 -6.56
CA PRO A 150 0.44 17.82 -7.60
C PRO A 150 1.83 17.17 -7.72
N VAL A 151 2.19 16.76 -8.94
CA VAL A 151 3.53 16.22 -9.23
C VAL A 151 4.60 17.29 -8.99
N THR A 152 5.47 17.05 -8.02
CA THR A 152 6.53 17.98 -7.66
C THR A 152 7.73 17.78 -8.62
N TRP A 153 8.57 18.81 -8.76
CA TRP A 153 9.80 18.74 -9.56
C TRP A 153 10.74 17.60 -9.12
N VAL A 154 10.78 17.32 -7.81
CA VAL A 154 11.50 16.19 -7.22
C VAL A 154 10.93 14.85 -7.70
N ASP A 155 9.60 14.72 -7.79
CA ASP A 155 8.94 13.49 -8.28
C ASP A 155 9.30 13.22 -9.75
N ARG A 156 9.42 14.27 -10.57
CA ARG A 156 9.86 14.15 -11.96
C ARG A 156 11.32 13.67 -12.06
N ALA A 157 12.18 14.18 -11.19
CA ALA A 157 13.59 13.74 -11.15
C ALA A 157 13.69 12.27 -10.72
N LEU A 158 12.94 11.86 -9.69
CA LEU A 158 12.90 10.47 -9.22
C LEU A 158 12.34 9.52 -10.28
N LYS A 159 11.27 9.93 -10.98
CA LYS A 159 10.70 9.16 -12.09
C LYS A 159 11.72 8.98 -13.23
N TRP A 160 12.44 10.05 -13.59
CA TRP A 160 13.48 9.99 -14.60
C TRP A 160 14.65 9.08 -14.20
N VAL A 161 15.08 9.12 -12.94
CA VAL A 161 16.12 8.22 -12.43
C VAL A 161 15.65 6.77 -12.45
N GLY A 162 14.40 6.51 -12.02
CA GLY A 162 13.82 5.17 -12.03
C GLY A 162 13.61 4.59 -13.43
N GLU A 163 13.29 5.42 -14.43
CA GLU A 163 13.19 4.98 -15.82
C GLU A 163 14.57 4.69 -16.45
N LYS A 164 15.62 5.41 -16.05
CA LYS A 164 16.98 5.23 -16.59
C LYS A 164 17.84 4.23 -15.86
N MET A 165 17.58 3.99 -14.58
CA MET A 165 18.19 2.90 -13.81
C MET A 165 17.19 1.75 -13.74
N PRO A 166 17.36 0.68 -14.54
CA PRO A 166 16.53 -0.53 -14.43
C PRO A 166 16.92 -1.27 -13.14
N LEU A 167 16.52 -0.71 -12.01
CA LEU A 167 16.43 -1.39 -10.73
C LEU A 167 14.95 -1.74 -10.60
N GLU A 168 14.55 -2.82 -11.28
CA GLU A 168 13.17 -3.34 -11.24
C GLU A 168 12.64 -3.47 -9.81
#